data_AF-A0A957YUP6-F1
#
_entry.id   AF-A0A957YUP6-F1
#
_cell.length_a   1.000
_cell.length_b   1.000
_cell.length_c   1.000
_cell.angle_alpha   90.00
_cell.angle_beta   90.00
_cell.angle_gamma   90.00
#
_symmetry.space_group_name_H-M   'P 1'
#
loop_
_entity.id
_entity.type
_entity.pdbx_description
1 polymer ?
#
loop_
_entity_poly.entity_id
_entity_poly.type
_entity_poly.pdbx_seq_one_letter_code
_entity_poly.pdbx_strand_id
1 'polypeptide(L)'
;LQFQPQATGTPKTALGQCFYRTTIEEGKALHMPLDAELLLYQANEHFIDSFYGDFWSDWRDDNSGLTLSIYQAHQHFPKGLKADASGIICELVPVDADPIRILQGMGKTHRLQLHFHDGQRPLTECSTRSLQFQLPDRPALDRAWYAANNPWRENFFPPQLPNRLFTFFNSLHDGRPKALGMMHFGDAPDAHYSNQGRGQGESVWVNNEYDRPHACTLYYGLTGQRRVLDSAIVGARHWIDVDLCHHHPDPLVNGGLKLHTAYHGTGRVTPSHEWTEGFLDYYFLTGNREGLESAVSVAENIMRHMQRPEMNQPGATAVREGGWALRAMVGMWLGTSEERWRVEAKRIVENFLAWHGEYGALLAPYTSHTMPRVPFMIALTVNSFARYLLIEKDERIERLIVDVMDDLIEHCIGPDGLFFYKELPSLQRSAPTPHALEALTYAYRITGNLAYMRIAVRHFAALTANPVDGAGGVKRIDPSGAVVAGNGGARIFADKYTSLLIFAAEAAPLGLLDWYGYPDYPTSKGHLFQ
;
A
#
# COMPACT_ATOMS: atom_id res chain seq x y z
N LEU A 1 8.21 -18.49 22.86
CA LEU A 1 9.39 -18.00 23.63
C LEU A 1 9.09 -18.22 25.11
N GLN A 2 10.04 -18.74 25.89
CA GLN A 2 9.86 -18.98 27.34
C GLN A 2 10.93 -18.19 28.11
N PHE A 3 10.52 -17.51 29.17
CA PHE A 3 11.39 -16.88 30.16
C PHE A 3 11.23 -17.65 31.46
N GLN A 4 12.34 -18.17 32.00
CA GLN A 4 12.36 -19.03 33.19
C GLN A 4 13.38 -18.51 34.21
N PRO A 5 12.99 -17.58 35.09
CA PRO A 5 13.89 -17.00 36.08
C PRO A 5 14.10 -17.93 37.29
N GLN A 6 15.22 -17.73 37.99
CA GLN A 6 15.41 -18.31 39.33
C GLN A 6 14.88 -17.32 40.37
N ALA A 7 13.79 -17.67 41.03
CA ALA A 7 13.13 -16.78 41.97
C ALA A 7 13.95 -16.56 43.25
N THR A 8 14.06 -15.31 43.66
CA THR A 8 14.50 -14.89 44.99
C THR A 8 13.30 -14.34 45.76
N GLY A 9 12.60 -15.22 46.47
CA GLY A 9 11.37 -14.89 47.19
C GLY A 9 10.12 -15.47 46.54
N THR A 10 8.96 -14.85 46.77
CA THR A 10 7.68 -15.34 46.22
C THR A 10 7.38 -14.65 44.89
N PRO A 11 7.33 -15.37 43.76
CA PRO A 11 6.99 -14.78 42.47
C PRO A 11 5.60 -14.15 42.48
N LYS A 12 5.47 -13.01 41.80
CA LYS A 12 4.23 -12.34 41.47
C LYS A 12 4.13 -12.23 39.96
N THR A 13 2.93 -12.41 39.43
CA THR A 13 2.70 -12.30 37.99
C THR A 13 1.51 -11.42 37.69
N ALA A 14 1.55 -10.77 36.52
CA ALA A 14 0.45 -9.97 36.02
C ALA A 14 0.29 -10.12 34.50
N LEU A 15 -0.93 -9.93 34.00
CA LEU A 15 -1.23 -9.76 32.58
C LEU A 15 -1.95 -8.43 32.37
N GLY A 16 -1.51 -7.69 31.36
CA GLY A 16 -2.14 -6.45 30.93
C GLY A 16 -2.70 -6.57 29.52
N GLN A 17 -3.97 -6.17 29.35
CA GLN A 17 -4.60 -6.06 28.05
C GLN A 17 -5.40 -4.77 27.93
N CYS A 18 -5.29 -4.12 26.77
CA CYS A 18 -6.04 -2.90 26.47
C CYS A 18 -6.68 -2.98 25.09
N PHE A 19 -7.82 -2.33 24.95
CA PHE A 19 -8.38 -1.82 23.69
C PHE A 19 -9.16 -0.52 23.87
N TYR A 20 -9.02 0.07 25.06
CA TYR A 20 -9.51 1.38 25.46
C TYR A 20 -8.66 1.87 26.66
N ARG A 21 -8.85 1.26 27.84
CA ARG A 21 -7.97 1.39 29.01
C ARG A 21 -7.37 0.03 29.35
N THR A 22 -6.09 -0.02 29.70
CA THR A 22 -5.44 -1.28 30.09
C THR A 22 -6.05 -1.80 31.39
N THR A 23 -6.60 -3.01 31.33
CA THR A 23 -6.95 -3.81 32.50
C THR A 23 -5.74 -4.66 32.88
N ILE A 24 -5.41 -4.68 34.17
CA ILE A 24 -4.28 -5.44 34.71
C ILE A 24 -4.84 -6.47 35.68
N GLU A 25 -4.54 -7.74 35.41
CA GLU A 25 -4.91 -8.87 36.26
C GLU A 25 -3.65 -9.41 36.95
N GLU A 26 -3.70 -9.62 38.26
CA GLU A 26 -2.63 -10.25 39.05
C GLU A 26 -3.06 -11.64 39.51
N GLY A 27 -2.15 -12.61 39.50
CA GLY A 27 -2.48 -14.00 39.85
C GLY A 27 -1.26 -14.89 40.05
N LYS A 28 -1.52 -16.14 40.43
CA LYS A 28 -0.47 -17.18 40.59
C LYS A 28 -0.16 -17.91 39.28
N ALA A 29 -1.17 -18.04 38.44
CA ALA A 29 -1.10 -18.62 37.11
C ALA A 29 -2.15 -17.91 36.26
N LEU A 30 -1.70 -17.23 35.22
CA LEU A 30 -2.52 -16.41 34.33
C LEU A 30 -2.30 -16.90 32.89
N HIS A 31 -3.36 -16.92 32.10
CA HIS A 31 -3.31 -17.19 30.67
C HIS A 31 -4.33 -16.33 29.95
N MET A 32 -3.90 -15.63 28.90
CA MET A 32 -4.79 -14.85 28.06
C MET A 32 -4.49 -15.14 26.58
N PRO A 33 -5.37 -15.87 25.88
CA PRO A 33 -5.32 -16.00 24.43
C PRO A 33 -6.01 -14.81 23.74
N LEU A 34 -5.55 -14.48 22.54
CA LEU A 34 -6.21 -13.63 21.57
C LEU A 34 -6.55 -14.51 20.36
N ASP A 35 -7.82 -14.59 19.98
CA ASP A 35 -8.32 -15.41 18.89
C ASP A 35 -9.34 -14.66 18.01
N ALA A 36 -9.77 -15.30 16.92
CA ALA A 36 -10.69 -14.69 15.98
C ALA A 36 -12.04 -14.32 16.62
N GLU A 37 -12.53 -15.11 17.58
CA GLU A 37 -13.81 -14.87 18.24
C GLU A 37 -13.76 -13.63 19.12
N LEU A 38 -12.70 -13.48 19.93
CA LEU A 38 -12.47 -12.26 20.70
C LEU A 38 -12.43 -11.04 19.78
N LEU A 39 -11.64 -11.10 18.70
CA LEU A 39 -11.49 -9.99 17.77
C LEU A 39 -12.79 -9.68 17.00
N LEU A 40 -13.65 -10.68 16.76
CA LEU A 40 -14.96 -10.52 16.15
C LEU A 40 -15.89 -9.66 17.01
N TYR A 41 -15.90 -9.83 18.32
CA TYR A 41 -16.82 -9.11 19.21
C TYR A 41 -16.24 -7.86 19.86
N GLN A 42 -14.92 -7.70 19.80
CA GLN A 42 -14.24 -6.54 20.39
C GLN A 42 -14.48 -5.26 19.56
N ALA A 43 -14.91 -4.19 20.24
CA ALA A 43 -15.02 -2.86 19.65
C ALA A 43 -13.67 -2.13 19.69
N ASN A 44 -13.37 -1.34 18.66
CA ASN A 44 -12.15 -0.55 18.56
C ASN A 44 -12.41 0.74 17.77
N GLU A 45 -12.10 1.89 18.37
CA GLU A 45 -12.27 3.22 17.74
C GLU A 45 -10.99 3.76 17.11
N HIS A 46 -9.85 3.13 17.37
CA HIS A 46 -8.55 3.51 16.81
C HIS A 46 -8.43 3.11 15.33
N PHE A 47 -7.51 3.77 14.64
CA PHE A 47 -7.03 3.31 13.35
C PHE A 47 -6.14 2.09 13.55
N ILE A 48 -6.59 0.94 13.07
CA ILE A 48 -5.97 -0.38 13.35
C ILE A 48 -4.49 -0.47 12.95
N ASP A 49 -4.08 0.30 11.93
CA ASP A 49 -2.70 0.37 11.45
C ASP A 49 -1.78 1.09 12.44
N SER A 50 -2.32 2.07 13.15
CA SER A 50 -1.60 2.84 14.18
C SER A 50 -1.59 2.11 15.50
N PHE A 51 -2.77 1.76 16.00
CA PHE A 51 -2.94 1.18 17.33
C PHE A 51 -4.24 0.40 17.39
N TYR A 52 -4.22 -0.69 18.15
CA TYR A 52 -5.43 -1.44 18.47
C TYR A 52 -5.54 -1.63 19.97
N GLY A 53 -4.44 -2.05 20.61
CA GLY A 53 -4.45 -2.43 22.00
C GLY A 53 -3.05 -2.63 22.57
N ASP A 54 -3.02 -2.80 23.88
CA ASP A 54 -1.84 -3.17 24.66
C ASP A 54 -1.94 -4.64 25.05
N PHE A 55 -0.82 -5.36 25.06
CA PHE A 55 -0.80 -6.77 25.43
C PHE A 55 0.58 -7.18 25.96
N TRP A 56 0.64 -7.41 27.28
CA TRP A 56 1.88 -7.70 27.97
C TRP A 56 1.68 -8.61 29.19
N SER A 57 2.78 -9.21 29.62
CA SER A 57 2.88 -10.08 30.79
C SER A 57 4.05 -9.65 31.65
N ASP A 58 3.88 -9.69 32.96
CA ASP A 58 4.90 -9.37 33.93
C ASP A 58 5.15 -10.55 34.86
N TRP A 59 6.42 -10.81 35.13
CA TRP A 59 6.87 -11.69 36.19
C TRP A 59 7.89 -10.94 37.03
N ARG A 60 7.73 -10.96 38.35
CA ARG A 60 8.64 -10.30 39.28
C ARG A 60 8.75 -11.04 40.61
N ASP A 61 9.91 -10.95 41.24
CA ASP A 61 10.12 -11.32 42.64
C ASP A 61 10.43 -10.06 43.47
N ASP A 62 11.00 -10.23 44.67
CA ASP A 62 11.27 -9.08 45.55
C ASP A 62 12.42 -8.18 45.02
N ASN A 63 13.28 -8.71 44.14
CA ASN A 63 14.49 -8.04 43.67
C ASN A 63 14.41 -7.58 42.21
N SER A 64 13.75 -8.34 41.34
CA SER A 64 13.81 -8.18 39.89
C SER A 64 12.49 -8.53 39.21
N GLY A 65 12.31 -8.05 37.99
CA GLY A 65 11.19 -8.41 37.15
C GLY A 65 11.45 -8.21 35.66
N LEU A 66 10.58 -8.83 34.88
CA LEU A 66 10.53 -8.72 33.42
C LEU A 66 9.08 -8.52 33.00
N THR A 67 8.82 -7.40 32.34
CA THR A 67 7.64 -7.22 31.52
C THR A 67 7.95 -7.58 30.06
N LEU A 68 7.18 -8.50 29.48
CA LEU A 68 7.23 -8.89 28.08
C LEU A 68 5.99 -8.39 27.35
N SER A 69 6.18 -7.62 26.28
CA SER A 69 5.09 -7.10 25.43
C SER A 69 5.19 -7.63 24.00
N ILE A 70 4.04 -7.94 23.39
CA ILE A 70 3.96 -8.35 21.98
C ILE A 70 3.47 -7.16 21.14
N TYR A 71 4.26 -6.69 20.18
CA TYR A 71 3.86 -5.58 19.31
C TYR A 71 2.67 -6.00 18.43
N GLN A 72 1.60 -5.19 18.44
CA GLN A 72 0.41 -5.38 17.61
C GLN A 72 -0.22 -6.78 17.76
N ALA A 73 -0.26 -7.31 18.99
CA ALA A 73 -0.72 -8.66 19.27
C ALA A 73 -2.15 -8.93 18.82
N HIS A 74 -3.07 -7.98 19.09
CA HIS A 74 -4.46 -8.05 18.65
C HIS A 74 -4.58 -8.03 17.13
N GLN A 75 -3.80 -7.20 16.45
CA GLN A 75 -3.83 -7.15 14.99
C GLN A 75 -3.26 -8.43 14.35
N HIS A 76 -2.29 -9.07 15.00
CA HIS A 76 -1.65 -10.31 14.54
C HIS A 76 -2.14 -11.58 15.25
N PHE A 77 -3.38 -11.59 15.75
CA PHE A 77 -3.94 -12.80 16.36
C PHE A 77 -3.83 -14.02 15.39
N PRO A 78 -3.72 -15.27 15.88
CA PRO A 78 -3.79 -15.64 17.29
C PRO A 78 -2.48 -15.37 18.03
N LYS A 79 -2.58 -15.01 19.31
CA LYS A 79 -1.44 -14.79 20.23
C LYS A 79 -1.82 -15.23 21.63
N GLY A 80 -0.85 -15.50 22.49
CA GLY A 80 -1.11 -15.82 23.89
C GLY A 80 0.02 -15.42 24.81
N LEU A 81 -0.32 -15.06 26.04
CA LEU A 81 0.62 -14.86 27.13
C LEU A 81 0.21 -15.71 28.32
N LYS A 82 1.15 -16.48 28.86
CA LYS A 82 1.02 -17.18 30.15
C LYS A 82 2.05 -16.65 31.13
N ALA A 83 1.67 -16.57 32.39
CA ALA A 83 2.58 -16.22 33.47
C ALA A 83 2.25 -17.04 34.71
N ASP A 84 3.24 -17.68 35.30
CA ASP A 84 3.11 -18.36 36.58
C ASP A 84 4.42 -18.30 37.38
N ALA A 85 4.50 -19.03 38.49
CA ALA A 85 5.70 -19.06 39.32
C ALA A 85 6.98 -19.49 38.58
N SER A 86 6.86 -20.26 37.49
CA SER A 86 7.99 -20.71 36.65
C SER A 86 8.47 -19.66 35.64
N GLY A 87 7.68 -18.61 35.38
CA GLY A 87 8.05 -17.51 34.50
C GLY A 87 6.96 -17.11 33.50
N ILE A 88 7.36 -16.69 32.30
CA ILE A 88 6.47 -16.20 31.24
C ILE A 88 6.58 -17.10 30.00
N ILE A 89 5.45 -17.45 29.39
CA ILE A 89 5.37 -18.08 28.08
C ILE A 89 4.70 -17.12 27.10
N CYS A 90 5.42 -16.74 26.06
CA CYS A 90 4.90 -15.99 24.92
C CYS A 90 4.59 -16.95 23.78
N GLU A 91 3.30 -17.09 23.48
CA GLU A 91 2.73 -17.94 22.44
C GLU A 91 2.51 -17.11 21.17
N LEU A 92 3.47 -17.19 20.23
CA LEU A 92 3.32 -16.54 18.92
C LEU A 92 2.21 -17.19 18.08
N VAL A 93 1.97 -18.49 18.30
CA VAL A 93 0.78 -19.23 17.89
C VAL A 93 0.44 -20.13 19.09
N PRO A 94 -0.70 -19.91 19.77
CA PRO A 94 -1.15 -20.80 20.85
C PRO A 94 -1.34 -22.24 20.35
N VAL A 95 -1.07 -23.23 21.22
CA VAL A 95 -1.16 -24.66 20.86
C VAL A 95 -2.59 -25.06 20.48
N ASP A 96 -3.58 -24.46 21.13
CA ASP A 96 -5.00 -24.75 20.92
C ASP A 96 -5.63 -23.87 19.83
N ALA A 97 -4.85 -23.01 19.16
CA ALA A 97 -5.36 -22.19 18.07
C ALA A 97 -5.49 -22.99 16.78
N ASP A 98 -6.41 -22.57 15.90
CA ASP A 98 -6.53 -23.13 14.57
C ASP A 98 -5.20 -23.07 13.80
N PRO A 99 -4.87 -24.09 12.99
CA PRO A 99 -3.64 -24.10 12.21
C PRO A 99 -3.53 -22.89 11.29
N ILE A 100 -2.42 -22.17 11.38
CA ILE A 100 -2.13 -21.08 10.45
C ILE A 100 -1.56 -21.63 9.16
N ARG A 101 -2.22 -21.31 8.05
CA ARG A 101 -1.77 -21.66 6.71
C ARG A 101 -0.59 -20.76 6.31
N ILE A 102 0.60 -21.36 6.19
CA ILE A 102 1.80 -20.70 5.65
C ILE A 102 2.13 -21.36 4.30
N LEU A 103 2.17 -20.55 3.24
CA LEU A 103 2.54 -21.01 1.90
C LEU A 103 4.06 -20.93 1.71
N GLN A 104 4.57 -21.70 0.75
CA GLN A 104 6.00 -21.67 0.42
C GLN A 104 6.45 -20.25 0.04
N GLY A 105 7.55 -19.82 0.67
CA GLY A 105 8.14 -18.51 0.44
C GLY A 105 7.55 -17.38 1.29
N MET A 106 6.47 -17.62 2.04
CA MET A 106 5.99 -16.67 3.05
C MET A 106 6.89 -16.65 4.27
N GLY A 107 6.98 -15.48 4.90
CA GLY A 107 7.58 -15.24 6.20
C GLY A 107 6.59 -14.61 7.17
N LYS A 108 7.04 -14.42 8.42
CA LYS A 108 6.35 -13.57 9.38
C LYS A 108 7.30 -13.03 10.43
N THR A 109 7.30 -11.72 10.61
CA THR A 109 8.08 -11.05 11.65
C THR A 109 7.24 -10.82 12.89
N HIS A 110 7.78 -11.20 14.05
CA HIS A 110 7.21 -10.91 15.37
C HIS A 110 8.16 -10.00 16.17
N ARG A 111 7.62 -8.90 16.71
CA ARG A 111 8.40 -7.95 17.52
C ARG A 111 7.98 -8.04 18.97
N LEU A 112 8.95 -8.24 19.85
CA LEU A 112 8.76 -8.35 21.30
C LEU A 112 9.58 -7.26 22.00
N GLN A 113 9.03 -6.70 23.09
CA GLN A 113 9.78 -5.85 24.01
C GLN A 113 10.03 -6.65 25.29
N LEU A 114 11.29 -6.66 25.73
CA LEU A 114 11.71 -7.19 27.02
C LEU A 114 12.13 -6.02 27.90
N HIS A 115 11.30 -5.66 28.88
CA HIS A 115 11.55 -4.56 29.80
C HIS A 115 11.92 -5.14 31.17
N PHE A 116 13.22 -5.13 31.47
CA PHE A 116 13.76 -5.53 32.76
C PHE A 116 13.61 -4.39 33.78
N HIS A 117 13.20 -4.72 35.00
CA HIS A 117 13.02 -3.75 36.09
C HIS A 117 13.28 -4.39 37.46
N ASP A 118 13.23 -3.57 38.51
CA ASP A 118 13.26 -4.00 39.91
C ASP A 118 11.92 -4.63 40.35
N GLY A 119 11.93 -5.42 41.43
CA GLY A 119 10.75 -6.12 41.94
C GLY A 119 9.60 -5.23 42.46
N GLN A 120 9.88 -3.95 42.68
CA GLN A 120 8.93 -2.98 43.25
C GLN A 120 8.31 -2.05 42.20
N ARG A 121 8.67 -2.24 40.92
CA ARG A 121 8.15 -1.44 39.80
C ARG A 121 6.61 -1.48 39.77
N PRO A 122 5.93 -0.32 39.71
CA PRO A 122 4.49 -0.29 39.54
C PRO A 122 4.06 -0.87 38.18
N LEU A 123 3.05 -1.74 38.18
CA LEU A 123 2.52 -2.36 36.96
C LEU A 123 1.94 -1.32 35.97
N THR A 124 1.50 -0.16 36.46
CA THR A 124 1.08 0.97 35.63
C THR A 124 2.23 1.57 34.82
N GLU A 125 3.46 1.58 35.36
CA GLU A 125 4.66 1.96 34.62
C GLU A 125 5.04 0.90 33.59
N CYS A 126 4.88 -0.38 33.91
CA CYS A 126 5.07 -1.48 32.96
C CYS A 126 4.10 -1.36 31.77
N SER A 127 2.81 -1.09 32.02
CA SER A 127 1.86 -0.82 30.94
C SER A 127 2.22 0.45 30.16
N THR A 128 2.70 1.51 30.82
CA THR A 128 3.15 2.72 30.11
C THR A 128 4.29 2.42 29.15
N ARG A 129 5.27 1.60 29.55
CA ARG A 129 6.37 1.16 28.67
C ARG A 129 5.86 0.31 27.51
N SER A 130 4.93 -0.60 27.76
CA SER A 130 4.29 -1.38 26.71
C SER A 130 3.53 -0.50 25.71
N LEU A 131 2.76 0.50 26.17
CA LEU A 131 2.06 1.45 25.31
C LEU A 131 3.02 2.30 24.46
N GLN A 132 4.14 2.75 25.02
CA GLN A 132 5.21 3.42 24.27
C GLN A 132 5.80 2.52 23.18
N PHE A 133 5.79 1.21 23.38
CA PHE A 133 6.21 0.24 22.37
C PHE A 133 5.14 0.02 21.29
N GLN A 134 3.85 0.00 21.65
CA GLN A 134 2.74 -0.16 20.71
C GLN A 134 2.54 1.06 19.82
N LEU A 135 2.60 2.27 20.40
CA LEU A 135 2.41 3.54 19.72
C LEU A 135 3.58 4.48 20.04
N PRO A 136 4.77 4.23 19.46
CA PRO A 136 5.94 5.04 19.75
C PRO A 136 5.80 6.45 19.18
N ASP A 137 6.41 7.41 19.88
CA ASP A 137 6.70 8.73 19.32
C ASP A 137 7.61 8.58 18.10
N ARG A 138 7.35 9.38 17.06
CA ARG A 138 8.14 9.38 15.84
C ARG A 138 8.53 10.78 15.44
N PRO A 139 9.79 11.01 15.03
CA PRO A 139 10.14 12.27 14.39
C PRO A 139 9.32 12.45 13.11
N ALA A 140 8.91 13.68 12.85
CA ALA A 140 8.18 14.05 11.65
C ALA A 140 8.89 15.23 10.97
N LEU A 141 8.94 15.18 9.65
CA LEU A 141 9.33 16.31 8.82
C LEU A 141 8.07 17.05 8.42
N ASP A 142 8.14 18.39 8.39
CA ASP A 142 7.01 19.19 7.95
C ASP A 142 6.85 19.12 6.41
N ARG A 143 5.67 19.52 5.94
CA ARG A 143 5.39 19.60 4.49
C ARG A 143 6.36 20.53 3.76
N ALA A 144 6.84 21.59 4.42
CA ALA A 144 7.74 22.57 3.80
C ALA A 144 9.10 21.94 3.43
N TRP A 145 9.62 21.07 4.29
CA TRP A 145 10.83 20.29 4.02
C TRP A 145 10.63 19.37 2.82
N TYR A 146 9.50 18.64 2.78
CA TYR A 146 9.19 17.75 1.65
C TYR A 146 9.02 18.54 0.34
N ALA A 147 8.37 19.70 0.37
CA ALA A 147 8.23 20.55 -0.81
C ALA A 147 9.59 21.09 -1.31
N ALA A 148 10.48 21.48 -0.39
CA ALA A 148 11.80 22.03 -0.74
C ALA A 148 12.80 20.99 -1.25
N ASN A 149 12.73 19.75 -0.75
CA ASN A 149 13.71 18.70 -1.06
C ASN A 149 13.21 17.66 -2.05
N ASN A 150 11.91 17.33 -1.97
CA ASN A 150 11.17 16.42 -2.85
C ASN A 150 12.00 15.27 -3.45
N PRO A 151 12.34 14.23 -2.65
CA PRO A 151 13.23 13.17 -3.09
C PRO A 151 12.67 12.35 -4.29
N TRP A 152 11.36 12.38 -4.52
CA TRP A 152 10.69 11.66 -5.62
C TRP A 152 10.67 12.42 -6.95
N ARG A 153 11.19 13.66 -6.99
CA ARG A 153 11.38 14.53 -8.18
C ARG A 153 10.15 14.90 -9.01
N GLU A 154 8.96 14.44 -8.66
CA GLU A 154 7.68 14.81 -9.28
C GLU A 154 6.90 15.77 -8.39
N ASN A 155 5.97 16.55 -8.93
CA ASN A 155 5.20 17.57 -8.22
C ASN A 155 4.15 17.00 -7.24
N PHE A 156 4.60 16.28 -6.21
CA PHE A 156 3.76 15.69 -5.15
C PHE A 156 3.46 16.65 -3.99
N PHE A 157 4.06 17.83 -3.96
CA PHE A 157 3.84 18.83 -2.91
C PHE A 157 3.40 20.18 -3.48
N PRO A 158 2.30 20.22 -4.28
CA PRO A 158 1.84 21.47 -4.88
C PRO A 158 1.49 22.51 -3.82
N PRO A 159 1.68 23.82 -4.08
CA PRO A 159 1.45 24.87 -3.08
C PRO A 159 -0.04 25.03 -2.73
N GLN A 160 -0.93 24.83 -3.70
CA GLN A 160 -2.37 25.04 -3.55
C GLN A 160 -3.15 23.81 -4.03
N LEU A 161 -4.10 23.36 -3.20
CA LEU A 161 -5.07 22.33 -3.54
C LEU A 161 -6.43 22.70 -2.91
N PRO A 162 -7.57 22.33 -3.54
CA PRO A 162 -8.88 22.52 -2.92
C PRO A 162 -9.00 21.73 -1.62
N ASN A 163 -9.48 22.35 -0.53
CA ASN A 163 -9.60 21.68 0.77
C ASN A 163 -10.47 20.40 0.72
N ARG A 164 -11.51 20.37 -0.11
CA ARG A 164 -12.36 19.19 -0.31
C ARG A 164 -11.60 17.99 -0.87
N LEU A 165 -10.50 18.21 -1.59
CA LEU A 165 -9.66 17.13 -2.11
C LEU A 165 -8.97 16.36 -0.98
N PHE A 166 -8.55 17.03 0.09
CA PHE A 166 -8.03 16.34 1.29
C PHE A 166 -9.11 15.49 1.96
N THR A 167 -10.34 15.99 2.06
CA THR A 167 -11.47 15.19 2.56
C THR A 167 -11.70 13.96 1.69
N PHE A 168 -11.66 14.12 0.36
CA PHE A 168 -11.79 13.01 -0.57
C PHE A 168 -10.66 11.98 -0.38
N PHE A 169 -9.40 12.41 -0.31
CA PHE A 169 -8.26 11.51 -0.07
C PHE A 169 -8.35 10.80 1.29
N ASN A 170 -8.78 11.49 2.35
CA ASN A 170 -9.05 10.86 3.64
C ASN A 170 -10.12 9.78 3.51
N SER A 171 -11.24 10.06 2.83
CA SER A 171 -12.28 9.05 2.59
C SER A 171 -11.79 7.87 1.76
N LEU A 172 -10.96 8.09 0.74
CA LEU A 172 -10.35 7.00 -0.03
C LEU A 172 -9.43 6.13 0.83
N HIS A 173 -8.58 6.76 1.65
CA HIS A 173 -7.63 6.06 2.52
C HIS A 173 -8.34 5.24 3.60
N ASP A 174 -9.26 5.89 4.32
CA ASP A 174 -9.93 5.36 5.51
C ASP A 174 -11.10 4.42 5.14
N GLY A 175 -11.61 4.50 3.91
CA GLY A 175 -12.69 3.67 3.38
C GLY A 175 -12.30 2.25 2.98
N ARG A 176 -11.04 1.82 3.22
CA ARG A 176 -10.63 0.43 2.95
C ARG A 176 -11.24 -0.55 3.97
N PRO A 177 -11.51 -1.81 3.59
CA PRO A 177 -11.81 -2.84 4.57
C PRO A 177 -10.67 -2.99 5.58
N LYS A 178 -11.03 -3.26 6.82
CA LYS A 178 -10.10 -3.48 7.92
C LYS A 178 -9.95 -4.98 8.12
N ALA A 179 -8.75 -5.51 7.95
CA ALA A 179 -8.46 -6.92 8.17
C ALA A 179 -7.45 -7.10 9.29
N LEU A 180 -7.76 -8.02 10.21
CA LEU A 180 -6.89 -8.45 11.31
C LEU A 180 -6.59 -9.94 11.12
N GLY A 181 -5.43 -10.36 11.61
CA GLY A 181 -4.95 -11.74 11.55
C GLY A 181 -3.47 -11.79 11.23
N MET A 182 -2.77 -12.78 11.76
CA MET A 182 -1.31 -12.87 11.66
C MET A 182 -0.78 -12.76 10.23
N MET A 183 -1.45 -13.40 9.27
CA MET A 183 -1.07 -13.42 7.85
C MET A 183 -1.83 -12.40 6.99
N HIS A 184 -2.63 -11.52 7.59
CA HIS A 184 -3.59 -10.67 6.87
C HIS A 184 -3.47 -9.19 7.23
N PHE A 185 -3.06 -8.88 8.46
CA PHE A 185 -2.97 -7.51 8.94
C PHE A 185 -1.92 -6.72 8.16
N GLY A 186 -2.41 -5.68 7.50
CA GLY A 186 -1.66 -4.73 6.70
C GLY A 186 -2.11 -4.69 5.24
N ASP A 187 -2.84 -5.70 4.80
CA ASP A 187 -3.57 -5.74 3.54
C ASP A 187 -5.10 -5.84 3.79
N ALA A 188 -5.89 -5.89 2.72
CA ALA A 188 -7.34 -6.06 2.81
C ALA A 188 -7.92 -6.75 1.54
N PRO A 189 -9.06 -7.44 1.66
CA PRO A 189 -9.72 -8.04 0.51
C PRO A 189 -10.42 -7.00 -0.38
N ASP A 190 -10.61 -7.32 -1.66
CA ASP A 190 -11.40 -6.53 -2.61
C ASP A 190 -12.53 -7.35 -3.23
N ALA A 191 -13.75 -6.93 -2.93
CA ALA A 191 -14.96 -7.60 -3.40
C ALA A 191 -15.07 -7.60 -4.93
N HIS A 192 -14.53 -6.59 -5.63
CA HIS A 192 -14.55 -6.57 -7.10
C HIS A 192 -13.72 -7.70 -7.69
N TYR A 193 -12.63 -8.12 -7.03
CA TYR A 193 -11.84 -9.27 -7.48
C TYR A 193 -12.44 -10.59 -7.03
N SER A 194 -12.95 -10.67 -5.79
CA SER A 194 -13.64 -11.87 -5.31
C SER A 194 -14.84 -12.23 -6.20
N ASN A 195 -15.68 -11.24 -6.53
CA ASN A 195 -16.88 -11.42 -7.35
C ASN A 195 -16.59 -11.77 -8.81
N GLN A 196 -15.37 -11.55 -9.30
CA GLN A 196 -14.91 -12.01 -10.61
C GLN A 196 -14.53 -13.50 -10.62
N GLY A 197 -14.56 -14.18 -9.47
CA GLY A 197 -14.16 -15.59 -9.35
C GLY A 197 -12.65 -15.80 -9.30
N ARG A 198 -11.83 -14.75 -9.16
CA ARG A 198 -10.36 -14.85 -9.15
C ARG A 198 -9.83 -15.65 -7.95
N GLY A 199 -10.59 -15.71 -6.86
CA GLY A 199 -10.29 -16.51 -5.68
C GLY A 199 -10.91 -17.90 -5.68
N GLN A 200 -11.58 -18.34 -6.76
CA GLN A 200 -12.26 -19.64 -6.84
C GLN A 200 -13.26 -19.89 -5.70
N GLY A 201 -13.98 -18.85 -5.28
CA GLY A 201 -14.95 -18.89 -4.16
C GLY A 201 -14.41 -18.29 -2.87
N GLU A 202 -13.10 -18.07 -2.77
CA GLU A 202 -12.44 -17.42 -1.63
C GLU A 202 -12.31 -15.90 -1.82
N SER A 203 -12.12 -15.19 -0.70
CA SER A 203 -11.78 -13.77 -0.70
C SER A 203 -10.44 -13.52 -1.40
N VAL A 204 -10.42 -12.54 -2.30
CA VAL A 204 -9.20 -12.09 -2.97
C VAL A 204 -8.61 -10.89 -2.23
N TRP A 205 -7.38 -11.08 -1.76
CA TRP A 205 -6.57 -10.06 -1.11
C TRP A 205 -5.86 -9.24 -2.18
N VAL A 206 -5.80 -7.92 -2.02
CA VAL A 206 -5.24 -7.04 -3.06
C VAL A 206 -3.73 -7.07 -3.10
N ASN A 207 -3.08 -7.55 -2.04
CA ASN A 207 -1.64 -7.51 -1.87
C ASN A 207 -1.11 -6.09 -2.10
N ASN A 208 -1.76 -5.09 -1.49
CA ASN A 208 -1.47 -3.66 -1.60
C ASN A 208 -1.25 -3.14 -3.04
N GLU A 209 -1.97 -3.67 -4.02
CA GLU A 209 -1.89 -3.29 -5.44
C GLU A 209 -1.92 -1.76 -5.67
N TYR A 210 -1.15 -1.30 -6.68
CA TYR A 210 -0.86 0.10 -7.02
C TYR A 210 0.09 0.82 -6.05
N ASP A 211 0.92 0.05 -5.34
CA ASP A 211 1.89 0.57 -4.38
C ASP A 211 1.26 1.43 -3.28
N ARG A 212 0.34 0.80 -2.53
CA ARG A 212 -0.28 1.47 -1.36
C ARG A 212 0.77 2.04 -0.40
N PRO A 213 1.86 1.33 -0.05
CA PRO A 213 2.86 1.91 0.84
C PRO A 213 3.45 3.22 0.29
N HIS A 214 3.78 3.28 -1.00
CA HIS A 214 4.25 4.50 -1.64
C HIS A 214 3.20 5.63 -1.63
N ALA A 215 1.96 5.33 -2.02
CA ALA A 215 0.88 6.31 -2.01
C ALA A 215 0.62 6.89 -0.61
N CYS A 216 0.66 6.04 0.43
CA CYS A 216 0.55 6.47 1.82
C CYS A 216 1.76 7.33 2.24
N THR A 217 2.99 6.97 1.86
CA THR A 217 4.18 7.79 2.17
C THR A 217 4.08 9.20 1.57
N LEU A 218 3.69 9.30 0.30
CA LEU A 218 3.50 10.59 -0.37
C LEU A 218 2.39 11.41 0.32
N TYR A 219 1.28 10.78 0.72
CA TYR A 219 0.19 11.48 1.40
C TYR A 219 0.54 11.88 2.84
N TYR A 220 1.34 11.07 3.53
CA TYR A 220 1.94 11.46 4.80
C TYR A 220 2.85 12.67 4.63
N GLY A 221 3.75 12.68 3.64
CA GLY A 221 4.60 13.85 3.37
C GLY A 221 3.79 15.12 3.07
N LEU A 222 2.64 14.97 2.40
CA LEU A 222 1.76 16.09 2.06
C LEU A 222 0.98 16.63 3.27
N THR A 223 0.68 15.80 4.28
CA THR A 223 -0.29 16.14 5.33
C THR A 223 0.18 15.97 6.78
N GLY A 224 1.29 15.28 7.02
CA GLY A 224 1.79 14.95 8.36
C GLY A 224 0.91 13.94 9.14
N GLN A 225 -0.12 13.36 8.52
CA GLN A 225 -1.10 12.56 9.25
C GLN A 225 -0.53 11.20 9.70
N ARG A 226 -0.37 11.02 11.02
CA ARG A 226 0.24 9.82 11.64
C ARG A 226 -0.38 8.49 11.17
N ARG A 227 -1.70 8.40 11.08
CA ARG A 227 -2.37 7.15 10.64
C ARG A 227 -1.96 6.71 9.23
N VAL A 228 -1.66 7.66 8.34
CA VAL A 228 -1.25 7.39 6.96
C VAL A 228 0.20 6.89 6.94
N LEU A 229 1.08 7.48 7.75
CA LEU A 229 2.44 6.96 7.96
C LEU A 229 2.42 5.51 8.45
N ASP A 230 1.57 5.22 9.44
CA ASP A 230 1.46 3.87 9.98
C ASP A 230 0.90 2.89 8.94
N SER A 231 -0.09 3.27 8.14
CA SER A 231 -0.57 2.46 7.02
C SER A 231 0.51 2.20 5.96
N ALA A 232 1.40 3.17 5.68
CA ALA A 232 2.54 2.95 4.78
C ALA A 232 3.48 1.87 5.32
N ILE A 233 3.88 2.00 6.59
CA ILE A 233 4.81 1.10 7.27
C ILE A 233 4.23 -0.30 7.44
N VAL A 234 2.96 -0.40 7.85
CA VAL A 234 2.27 -1.67 8.02
C VAL A 234 2.06 -2.37 6.68
N GLY A 235 1.66 -1.64 5.63
CA GLY A 235 1.50 -2.20 4.28
C GLY A 235 2.81 -2.76 3.71
N ALA A 236 3.91 -2.02 3.84
CA ALA A 236 5.23 -2.48 3.41
C ALA A 236 5.71 -3.70 4.22
N ARG A 237 5.48 -3.73 5.55
CA ARG A 237 5.81 -4.91 6.37
C ARG A 237 4.99 -6.14 5.99
N HIS A 238 3.70 -5.97 5.70
CA HIS A 238 2.88 -7.06 5.19
C HIS A 238 3.43 -7.61 3.87
N TRP A 239 3.88 -6.74 2.97
CA TRP A 239 4.59 -7.19 1.77
C TRP A 239 5.86 -7.96 2.06
N ILE A 240 6.74 -7.42 2.90
CA ILE A 240 8.02 -8.06 3.25
C ILE A 240 7.77 -9.43 3.85
N ASP A 241 6.81 -9.56 4.77
CA ASP A 241 6.52 -10.81 5.45
C ASP A 241 5.74 -11.79 4.56
N VAL A 242 4.61 -11.36 3.97
CA VAL A 242 3.56 -12.27 3.50
C VAL A 242 3.50 -12.37 1.97
N ASP A 243 3.51 -11.23 1.27
CA ASP A 243 3.25 -11.20 -0.17
C ASP A 243 4.51 -11.40 -1.02
N LEU A 244 5.69 -11.09 -0.45
CA LEU A 244 6.99 -11.33 -1.07
C LEU A 244 7.35 -12.81 -0.97
N CYS A 245 7.74 -13.41 -2.09
CA CYS A 245 8.15 -14.81 -2.11
C CYS A 245 9.65 -14.95 -1.79
N HIS A 246 10.00 -15.22 -0.54
CA HIS A 246 11.40 -15.39 -0.11
C HIS A 246 12.09 -16.63 -0.68
N HIS A 247 11.32 -17.65 -1.06
CA HIS A 247 11.86 -18.87 -1.64
C HIS A 247 10.87 -19.58 -2.57
N HIS A 248 11.32 -19.89 -3.79
CA HIS A 248 10.62 -20.77 -4.73
C HIS A 248 11.59 -21.44 -5.72
N PRO A 249 11.36 -22.69 -6.17
CA PRO A 249 12.23 -23.34 -7.16
C PRO A 249 12.17 -22.69 -8.55
N ASP A 250 11.04 -22.12 -8.93
CA ASP A 250 10.91 -21.30 -10.14
C ASP A 250 11.54 -19.91 -9.91
N PRO A 251 12.60 -19.53 -10.66
CA PRO A 251 13.28 -18.23 -10.52
C PRO A 251 12.41 -17.02 -10.90
N LEU A 252 11.33 -17.22 -11.66
CA LEU A 252 10.36 -16.17 -11.96
C LEU A 252 9.42 -15.90 -10.78
N VAL A 253 9.31 -16.82 -9.82
CA VAL A 253 8.53 -16.61 -8.60
C VAL A 253 9.44 -16.22 -7.43
N ASN A 254 10.64 -16.79 -7.38
CA ASN A 254 11.60 -16.52 -6.31
C ASN A 254 12.00 -15.04 -6.26
N GLY A 255 11.81 -14.42 -5.10
CA GLY A 255 12.13 -13.02 -4.86
C GLY A 255 11.15 -12.02 -5.47
N GLY A 256 10.03 -12.47 -6.03
CA GLY A 256 9.00 -11.62 -6.63
C GLY A 256 7.81 -11.38 -5.72
N LEU A 257 7.03 -10.34 -6.03
CA LEU A 257 5.82 -9.99 -5.29
C LEU A 257 4.59 -10.70 -5.88
N LYS A 258 3.78 -11.32 -5.03
CA LYS A 258 2.57 -12.04 -5.46
C LYS A 258 1.46 -11.05 -5.85
N LEU A 259 0.88 -11.24 -7.03
CA LEU A 259 -0.30 -10.49 -7.46
C LEU A 259 -1.52 -10.81 -6.58
N HIS A 260 -2.51 -9.91 -6.56
CA HIS A 260 -3.76 -10.06 -5.78
C HIS A 260 -4.38 -11.45 -5.91
N THR A 261 -4.62 -12.12 -4.80
CA THR A 261 -4.95 -13.55 -4.83
C THR A 261 -5.63 -14.03 -3.56
N ALA A 262 -6.15 -15.25 -3.60
CA ALA A 262 -6.65 -15.90 -2.39
C ALA A 262 -5.45 -16.23 -1.48
N TYR A 263 -5.59 -15.97 -0.18
CA TYR A 263 -4.57 -16.25 0.83
C TYR A 263 -3.20 -15.63 0.55
N HIS A 264 -3.14 -14.48 -0.12
CA HIS A 264 -1.92 -13.69 -0.39
C HIS A 264 -0.83 -14.34 -1.28
N GLY A 265 -0.66 -15.66 -1.28
CA GLY A 265 0.46 -16.35 -1.95
C GLY A 265 0.10 -17.35 -3.05
N THR A 266 -1.20 -17.59 -3.30
CA THR A 266 -1.62 -18.58 -4.34
C THR A 266 -1.50 -18.05 -5.77
N GLY A 267 -1.25 -16.74 -5.91
CA GLY A 267 -1.10 -16.04 -7.17
C GLY A 267 0.26 -16.27 -7.85
N ARG A 268 0.33 -15.81 -9.10
CA ARG A 268 1.57 -15.74 -9.88
C ARG A 268 2.35 -14.47 -9.52
N VAL A 269 3.54 -14.35 -10.09
CA VAL A 269 4.33 -13.12 -10.13
C VAL A 269 4.32 -12.63 -11.58
N THR A 270 4.14 -11.32 -11.78
CA THR A 270 4.17 -10.68 -13.10
C THR A 270 4.58 -9.22 -12.95
N PRO A 271 5.33 -8.63 -13.90
CA PRO A 271 5.83 -7.27 -13.78
C PRO A 271 4.75 -6.20 -13.53
N SER A 272 3.53 -6.39 -14.06
CA SER A 272 2.43 -5.46 -13.82
C SER A 272 1.87 -5.43 -12.40
N HIS A 273 2.35 -6.30 -11.50
CA HIS A 273 1.90 -6.40 -10.11
C HIS A 273 3.08 -6.49 -9.14
N GLU A 274 4.19 -5.85 -9.52
CA GLU A 274 5.40 -5.74 -8.71
C GLU A 274 5.78 -4.26 -8.58
N TRP A 275 6.06 -3.81 -7.36
CA TRP A 275 6.37 -2.42 -7.05
C TRP A 275 7.60 -2.32 -6.15
N THR A 276 8.37 -1.24 -6.29
CA THR A 276 9.65 -1.04 -5.59
C THR A 276 9.65 0.20 -4.69
N GLU A 277 8.88 1.24 -5.04
CA GLU A 277 8.90 2.54 -4.36
C GLU A 277 8.42 2.42 -2.91
N GLY A 278 7.38 1.63 -2.64
CA GLY A 278 6.87 1.40 -1.28
C GLY A 278 7.86 0.73 -0.33
N PHE A 279 8.69 -0.18 -0.84
CA PHE A 279 9.77 -0.82 -0.07
C PHE A 279 10.93 0.15 0.21
N LEU A 280 11.29 0.97 -0.78
CA LEU A 280 12.32 2.01 -0.63
C LEU A 280 11.86 3.08 0.38
N ASP A 281 10.61 3.53 0.28
CA ASP A 281 10.02 4.46 1.23
C ASP A 281 10.03 3.89 2.66
N TYR A 282 9.69 2.61 2.83
CA TYR A 282 9.81 1.94 4.11
C TYR A 282 11.25 1.97 4.65
N TYR A 283 12.25 1.68 3.81
CA TYR A 283 13.66 1.79 4.19
C TYR A 283 14.03 3.22 4.62
N PHE A 284 13.66 4.24 3.85
CA PHE A 284 13.98 5.63 4.17
C PHE A 284 13.26 6.16 5.42
N LEU A 285 12.01 5.76 5.64
CA LEU A 285 11.23 6.19 6.80
C LEU A 285 11.66 5.51 8.10
N THR A 286 12.20 4.29 8.03
CA THR A 286 12.46 3.46 9.22
C THR A 286 13.93 3.15 9.47
N GLY A 287 14.78 3.25 8.44
CA GLY A 287 16.16 2.77 8.47
C GLY A 287 16.30 1.25 8.36
N ASN A 288 15.21 0.49 8.25
CA ASN A 288 15.23 -0.97 8.23
C ASN A 288 15.65 -1.51 6.86
N ARG A 289 16.83 -2.15 6.80
CA ARG A 289 17.47 -2.62 5.56
C ARG A 289 16.65 -3.64 4.76
N GLU A 290 15.78 -4.39 5.42
CA GLU A 290 14.85 -5.33 4.77
C GLU A 290 14.02 -4.66 3.67
N GLY A 291 13.65 -3.38 3.80
CA GLY A 291 12.96 -2.65 2.73
C GLY A 291 13.81 -2.52 1.46
N LEU A 292 15.06 -2.11 1.61
CA LEU A 292 15.99 -1.99 0.48
C LEU A 292 16.27 -3.37 -0.15
N GLU A 293 16.47 -4.40 0.67
CA GLU A 293 16.73 -5.77 0.21
C GLU A 293 15.53 -6.34 -0.57
N SER A 294 14.31 -6.13 -0.08
CA SER A 294 13.08 -6.51 -0.77
C SER A 294 12.87 -5.73 -2.07
N ALA A 295 13.14 -4.42 -2.09
CA ALA A 295 13.06 -3.60 -3.30
C ALA A 295 14.00 -4.12 -4.40
N VAL A 296 15.26 -4.43 -4.04
CA VAL A 296 16.24 -5.01 -4.96
C VAL A 296 15.78 -6.39 -5.44
N SER A 297 15.31 -7.26 -4.54
CA SER A 297 14.82 -8.60 -4.90
C SER A 297 13.70 -8.55 -5.95
N VAL A 298 12.71 -7.69 -5.73
CA VAL A 298 11.57 -7.49 -6.64
C VAL A 298 12.03 -6.88 -7.96
N ALA A 299 12.91 -5.87 -7.94
CA ALA A 299 13.46 -5.27 -9.15
C ALA A 299 14.22 -6.29 -10.01
N GLU A 300 15.01 -7.17 -9.40
CA GLU A 300 15.71 -8.25 -10.10
C GLU A 300 14.74 -9.30 -10.64
N ASN A 301 13.63 -9.56 -9.94
CA ASN A 301 12.57 -10.44 -10.44
C ASN A 301 11.89 -9.86 -11.68
N ILE A 302 11.54 -8.57 -11.66
CA ILE A 302 11.03 -7.84 -12.82
C ILE A 302 12.00 -7.97 -14.01
N MET A 303 13.31 -7.77 -13.79
CA MET A 303 14.31 -7.93 -14.86
C MET A 303 14.32 -9.35 -15.44
N ARG A 304 14.21 -10.40 -14.61
CA ARG A 304 14.11 -11.79 -15.07
C ARG A 304 12.86 -12.00 -15.92
N HIS A 305 11.73 -11.43 -15.52
CA HIS A 305 10.51 -11.46 -16.33
C HIS A 305 10.68 -10.73 -17.67
N MET A 306 11.29 -9.54 -17.67
CA MET A 306 11.51 -8.73 -18.88
C MET A 306 12.50 -9.36 -19.87
N GLN A 307 13.24 -10.39 -19.48
CA GLN A 307 14.12 -11.18 -20.36
C GLN A 307 13.37 -12.26 -21.15
N ARG A 308 12.11 -12.57 -20.82
CA ARG A 308 11.35 -13.58 -21.57
C ARG A 308 11.09 -13.13 -23.02
N PRO A 309 11.09 -14.04 -24.01
CA PRO A 309 10.98 -13.68 -25.43
C PRO A 309 9.77 -12.80 -25.76
N GLU A 310 8.59 -13.13 -25.22
CA GLU A 310 7.36 -12.40 -25.47
C GLU A 310 7.38 -10.96 -24.94
N MET A 311 8.22 -10.64 -23.94
CA MET A 311 8.35 -9.27 -23.41
C MET A 311 9.18 -8.36 -24.31
N ASN A 312 9.85 -8.95 -25.31
CA ASN A 312 10.67 -8.24 -26.30
C ASN A 312 10.03 -8.27 -27.70
N GLN A 313 8.83 -8.83 -27.83
CA GLN A 313 8.04 -8.82 -29.06
C GLN A 313 6.92 -7.77 -28.94
N PRO A 314 6.92 -6.72 -29.77
CA PRO A 314 5.82 -5.75 -29.84
C PRO A 314 4.45 -6.44 -29.96
N GLY A 315 3.47 -6.01 -29.17
CA GLY A 315 2.10 -6.54 -29.25
C GLY A 315 1.87 -7.90 -28.58
N ALA A 316 2.92 -8.62 -28.16
CA ALA A 316 2.78 -9.98 -27.63
C ALA A 316 2.23 -10.03 -26.19
N THR A 317 2.37 -8.95 -25.42
CA THR A 317 1.86 -8.83 -24.05
C THR A 317 0.97 -7.60 -23.89
N ALA A 318 0.31 -7.46 -22.75
CA ALA A 318 -0.38 -6.21 -22.44
C ALA A 318 0.63 -5.07 -22.22
N VAL A 319 0.34 -3.88 -22.76
CA VAL A 319 1.20 -2.68 -22.66
C VAL A 319 1.63 -2.37 -21.22
N ARG A 320 0.75 -2.60 -20.24
CA ARG A 320 0.99 -2.33 -18.82
C ARG A 320 2.14 -3.14 -18.20
N GLU A 321 2.49 -4.30 -18.76
CA GLU A 321 3.55 -5.15 -18.17
C GLU A 321 4.89 -4.41 -18.22
N GLY A 322 5.26 -3.88 -19.40
CA GLY A 322 6.44 -3.04 -19.55
C GLY A 322 6.30 -1.68 -18.87
N GLY A 323 5.08 -1.12 -18.83
CA GLY A 323 4.82 0.16 -18.15
C GLY A 323 5.12 0.12 -16.66
N TRP A 324 4.65 -0.90 -15.94
CA TRP A 324 4.98 -1.06 -14.52
C TRP A 324 6.44 -1.42 -14.29
N ALA A 325 7.02 -2.28 -15.13
CA ALA A 325 8.45 -2.58 -15.07
C ALA A 325 9.30 -1.31 -15.19
N LEU A 326 8.97 -0.42 -16.14
CA LEU A 326 9.63 0.86 -16.31
C LEU A 326 9.52 1.73 -15.05
N ARG A 327 8.32 1.86 -14.47
CA ARG A 327 8.10 2.63 -13.23
C ARG A 327 8.94 2.08 -12.07
N ALA A 328 9.00 0.76 -11.91
CA ALA A 328 9.81 0.12 -10.88
C ALA A 328 11.31 0.40 -11.06
N MET A 329 11.83 0.34 -12.28
CA MET A 329 13.24 0.65 -12.58
C MET A 329 13.57 2.12 -12.33
N VAL A 330 12.67 3.04 -12.68
CA VAL A 330 12.82 4.47 -12.38
C VAL A 330 12.87 4.70 -10.87
N GLY A 331 11.95 4.09 -10.12
CA GLY A 331 11.92 4.16 -8.65
C GLY A 331 13.24 3.65 -8.03
N MET A 332 13.75 2.52 -8.51
CA MET A 332 15.04 1.98 -8.07
C MET A 332 16.22 2.90 -8.38
N TRP A 333 16.26 3.51 -9.57
CA TRP A 333 17.29 4.50 -9.89
C TRP A 333 17.21 5.72 -8.96
N LEU A 334 16.01 6.27 -8.74
CA LEU A 334 15.83 7.41 -7.85
C LEU A 334 16.24 7.10 -6.40
N GLY A 335 15.91 5.91 -5.90
CA GLY A 335 16.23 5.49 -4.54
C GLY A 335 17.68 5.04 -4.31
N THR A 336 18.33 4.44 -5.30
CA THR A 336 19.65 3.79 -5.11
C THR A 336 20.77 4.42 -5.92
N SER A 337 20.46 5.15 -7.00
CA SER A 337 21.42 5.64 -7.99
C SER A 337 22.32 4.56 -8.61
N GLU A 338 21.90 3.28 -8.58
CA GLU A 338 22.63 2.20 -9.25
C GLU A 338 22.32 2.17 -10.76
N GLU A 339 23.35 2.33 -11.60
CA GLU A 339 23.18 2.54 -13.06
C GLU A 339 22.46 1.39 -13.77
N ARG A 340 22.52 0.16 -13.24
CA ARG A 340 21.83 -1.01 -13.83
C ARG A 340 20.32 -0.79 -14.00
N TRP A 341 19.68 -0.07 -13.08
CA TRP A 341 18.25 0.21 -13.16
C TRP A 341 17.92 1.21 -14.27
N ARG A 342 18.77 2.23 -14.42
CA ARG A 342 18.63 3.21 -15.49
C ARG A 342 18.88 2.60 -16.87
N VAL A 343 19.86 1.69 -16.98
CA VAL A 343 20.12 0.93 -18.23
C VAL A 343 18.92 0.08 -18.60
N GLU A 344 18.31 -0.62 -17.64
CA GLU A 344 17.11 -1.43 -17.91
C GLU A 344 15.90 -0.55 -18.29
N ALA A 345 15.70 0.58 -17.60
CA ALA A 345 14.65 1.55 -17.95
C ALA A 345 14.77 2.03 -19.41
N LYS A 346 15.99 2.37 -19.85
CA LYS A 346 16.27 2.74 -21.26
C LYS A 346 15.91 1.61 -22.22
N ARG A 347 16.30 0.37 -21.90
CA ARG A 347 16.01 -0.80 -22.73
C ARG A 347 14.50 -1.01 -22.90
N ILE A 348 13.73 -0.88 -21.82
CA ILE A 348 12.26 -1.00 -21.84
C ILE A 348 11.64 0.11 -22.71
N VAL A 349 12.16 1.33 -22.59
CA VAL A 349 11.72 2.47 -23.40
C VAL A 349 11.94 2.24 -24.90
N GLU A 350 13.11 1.74 -25.31
CA GLU A 350 13.37 1.42 -26.71
C GLU A 350 12.40 0.36 -27.27
N ASN A 351 11.98 -0.61 -26.45
CA ASN A 351 10.94 -1.57 -26.85
C ASN A 351 9.59 -0.88 -27.14
N PHE A 352 9.20 0.13 -26.35
CA PHE A 352 7.97 0.89 -26.58
C PHE A 352 8.05 1.80 -27.82
N LEU A 353 9.21 2.39 -28.09
CA LEU A 353 9.45 3.16 -29.31
C LEU A 353 9.36 2.26 -30.55
N ALA A 354 9.95 1.06 -30.49
CA ALA A 354 9.84 0.07 -31.57
C ALA A 354 8.40 -0.38 -31.78
N TRP A 355 7.67 -0.67 -30.70
CA TRP A 355 6.26 -1.03 -30.76
C TRP A 355 5.43 0.05 -31.44
N HIS A 356 5.51 1.29 -30.96
CA HIS A 356 4.78 2.40 -31.56
C HIS A 356 5.18 2.63 -33.02
N GLY A 357 6.46 2.47 -33.36
CA GLY A 357 6.93 2.56 -34.75
C GLY A 357 6.35 1.48 -35.68
N GLU A 358 6.09 0.28 -35.17
CA GLU A 358 5.52 -0.82 -35.95
C GLU A 358 4.00 -0.67 -36.14
N TYR A 359 3.27 -0.35 -35.08
CA TYR A 359 1.80 -0.37 -35.09
C TYR A 359 1.14 1.01 -35.19
N GLY A 360 1.89 2.10 -35.02
CA GLY A 360 1.36 3.46 -34.91
C GLY A 360 0.52 3.72 -33.65
N ALA A 361 0.43 2.74 -32.75
CA ALA A 361 -0.33 2.80 -31.51
C ALA A 361 0.20 1.77 -30.49
N LEU A 362 -0.13 1.97 -29.21
CA LEU A 362 0.10 0.98 -28.17
C LEU A 362 -1.18 0.16 -27.98
N LEU A 363 -1.12 -1.13 -28.31
CA LEU A 363 -2.30 -2.00 -28.34
C LEU A 363 -2.22 -3.07 -27.26
N ALA A 364 -3.28 -3.85 -27.07
CA ALA A 364 -3.25 -5.03 -26.20
C ALA A 364 -3.84 -6.23 -26.93
N PRO A 365 -3.19 -7.41 -26.92
CA PRO A 365 -3.77 -8.60 -27.51
C PRO A 365 -5.05 -8.95 -26.76
N TYR A 366 -6.15 -9.07 -27.49
CA TYR A 366 -7.46 -9.38 -26.94
C TYR A 366 -8.25 -10.24 -27.91
N THR A 367 -8.99 -11.22 -27.40
CA THR A 367 -9.50 -12.34 -28.23
C THR A 367 -8.38 -13.01 -29.04
N SER A 368 -8.67 -14.06 -29.81
CA SER A 368 -7.62 -14.73 -30.60
C SER A 368 -7.18 -13.96 -31.85
N HIS A 369 -7.78 -12.81 -32.17
CA HIS A 369 -7.60 -12.13 -33.46
C HIS A 369 -7.71 -10.60 -33.43
N THR A 370 -7.71 -9.95 -32.26
CA THR A 370 -7.81 -8.47 -32.18
C THR A 370 -6.75 -7.86 -31.29
N MET A 371 -6.40 -6.60 -31.56
CA MET A 371 -5.50 -5.80 -30.74
C MET A 371 -6.12 -4.42 -30.47
N PRO A 372 -7.14 -4.33 -29.60
CA PRO A 372 -7.78 -3.06 -29.30
C PRO A 372 -6.90 -2.13 -28.46
N ARG A 373 -7.21 -0.84 -28.52
CA ARG A 373 -6.81 0.14 -27.52
C ARG A 373 -7.51 -0.15 -26.18
N VAL A 374 -6.72 -0.12 -25.12
CA VAL A 374 -7.19 -0.27 -23.74
C VAL A 374 -6.79 0.98 -22.95
N PRO A 375 -7.64 2.02 -22.91
CA PRO A 375 -7.26 3.35 -22.44
C PRO A 375 -6.58 3.37 -21.07
N PHE A 376 -7.11 2.63 -20.09
CA PHE A 376 -6.52 2.63 -18.74
C PHE A 376 -5.12 1.98 -18.69
N MET A 377 -4.87 0.93 -19.50
CA MET A 377 -3.55 0.28 -19.53
C MET A 377 -2.52 1.14 -20.26
N ILE A 378 -2.95 1.78 -21.35
CA ILE A 378 -2.11 2.68 -22.14
C ILE A 378 -1.76 3.90 -21.30
N ALA A 379 -2.75 4.57 -20.70
CA ALA A 379 -2.53 5.74 -19.84
C ALA A 379 -1.60 5.44 -18.66
N LEU A 380 -1.74 4.27 -18.03
CA LEU A 380 -0.81 3.82 -16.99
C LEU A 380 0.63 3.74 -17.51
N THR A 381 0.82 3.23 -18.72
CA THR A 381 2.14 3.14 -19.36
C THR A 381 2.68 4.52 -19.72
N VAL A 382 1.84 5.43 -20.22
CA VAL A 382 2.20 6.83 -20.48
C VAL A 382 2.69 7.52 -19.20
N ASN A 383 2.04 7.24 -18.06
CA ASN A 383 2.51 7.77 -16.77
C ASN A 383 3.93 7.28 -16.45
N SER A 384 4.28 6.04 -16.78
CA SER A 384 5.64 5.52 -16.62
C SER A 384 6.65 6.18 -17.57
N PHE A 385 6.25 6.54 -18.79
CA PHE A 385 7.09 7.34 -19.70
C PHE A 385 7.40 8.72 -19.10
N ALA A 386 6.40 9.38 -18.53
CA ALA A 386 6.61 10.65 -17.86
C ALA A 386 7.52 10.50 -16.63
N ARG A 387 7.39 9.42 -15.85
CA ARG A 387 8.33 9.10 -14.76
C ARG A 387 9.74 8.87 -15.27
N TYR A 388 9.93 8.22 -16.41
CA TYR A 388 11.23 8.06 -17.04
C TYR A 388 11.88 9.41 -17.41
N LEU A 389 11.07 10.39 -17.84
CA LEU A 389 11.57 11.75 -18.14
C LEU A 389 12.14 12.49 -16.92
N LEU A 390 11.87 12.03 -15.69
CA LEU A 390 12.49 12.55 -14.46
C LEU A 390 13.98 12.19 -14.34
N ILE A 391 14.42 11.15 -15.06
CA ILE A 391 15.77 10.59 -14.96
C ILE A 391 16.55 10.62 -16.27
N GLU A 392 15.87 10.83 -17.39
CA GLU A 392 16.47 10.97 -18.72
C GLU A 392 15.72 12.00 -19.56
N LYS A 393 16.44 12.88 -20.23
CA LYS A 393 15.82 13.82 -21.18
C LYS A 393 15.73 13.14 -22.54
N ASP A 394 14.52 12.90 -23.03
CA ASP A 394 14.31 12.22 -24.31
C ASP A 394 13.09 12.78 -25.05
N GLU A 395 13.32 13.65 -26.03
CA GLU A 395 12.26 14.24 -26.85
C GLU A 395 11.46 13.19 -27.65
N ARG A 396 12.03 12.01 -27.90
CA ARG A 396 11.28 10.92 -28.56
C ARG A 396 10.15 10.42 -27.66
N ILE A 397 10.37 10.45 -26.35
CA ILE A 397 9.40 10.03 -25.35
C ILE A 397 8.38 11.11 -25.07
N GLU A 398 8.78 12.38 -25.08
CA GLU A 398 7.82 13.49 -25.07
C GLU A 398 6.85 13.40 -26.27
N ARG A 399 7.37 13.16 -27.47
CA ARG A 399 6.54 12.91 -28.67
C ARG A 399 5.65 11.69 -28.52
N LEU A 400 6.20 10.56 -28.06
CA LEU A 400 5.42 9.34 -27.84
C LEU A 400 4.25 9.55 -26.87
N ILE A 401 4.46 10.31 -25.78
CA ILE A 401 3.40 10.63 -24.82
C ILE A 401 2.26 11.40 -25.53
N VAL A 402 2.61 12.41 -26.33
CA VAL A 402 1.62 13.22 -27.05
C VAL A 402 0.87 12.39 -28.09
N ASP A 403 1.61 11.67 -28.96
CA ASP A 403 1.05 10.85 -30.03
C ASP A 403 0.05 9.80 -29.49
N VAL A 404 0.44 9.09 -28.41
CA VAL A 404 -0.42 8.08 -27.78
C VAL A 404 -1.65 8.69 -27.12
N MET A 405 -1.53 9.88 -26.53
CA MET A 405 -2.68 10.54 -25.92
C MET A 405 -3.65 11.09 -26.97
N ASP A 406 -3.15 11.61 -28.09
CA ASP A 406 -3.97 12.03 -29.22
C ASP A 406 -4.71 10.85 -29.86
N ASP A 407 -4.02 9.72 -30.05
CA ASP A 407 -4.60 8.46 -30.52
C ASP A 407 -5.76 7.98 -29.61
N LEU A 408 -5.59 8.04 -28.29
CA LEU A 408 -6.66 7.73 -27.35
C LEU A 408 -7.84 8.71 -27.45
N ILE A 409 -7.57 10.02 -27.59
CA ILE A 409 -8.62 11.04 -27.70
C ILE A 409 -9.45 10.84 -28.96
N GLU A 410 -8.79 10.54 -30.08
CA GLU A 410 -9.45 10.31 -31.36
C GLU A 410 -10.33 9.06 -31.35
N HIS A 411 -9.84 7.96 -30.76
CA HIS A 411 -10.48 6.65 -30.92
C HIS A 411 -11.23 6.13 -29.69
N CYS A 412 -10.97 6.68 -28.50
CA CYS A 412 -11.45 6.07 -27.25
C CYS A 412 -12.44 6.90 -26.42
N ILE A 413 -12.87 8.06 -26.92
CA ILE A 413 -13.84 8.91 -26.23
C ILE A 413 -15.27 8.52 -26.61
N GLY A 414 -16.10 8.26 -25.60
CA GLY A 414 -17.53 8.05 -25.75
C GLY A 414 -18.32 9.34 -25.98
N PRO A 415 -19.63 9.25 -26.29
CA PRO A 415 -20.49 10.42 -26.51
C PRO A 415 -20.66 11.31 -25.26
N ASP A 416 -20.35 10.80 -24.08
CA ASP A 416 -20.31 11.54 -22.81
C ASP A 416 -19.01 12.34 -22.61
N GLY A 417 -18.05 12.23 -23.52
CA GLY A 417 -16.77 12.92 -23.45
C GLY A 417 -15.78 12.31 -22.46
N LEU A 418 -15.99 11.06 -22.05
CA LEU A 418 -15.09 10.27 -21.21
C LEU A 418 -14.45 9.13 -22.00
N PHE A 419 -13.30 8.64 -21.56
CA PHE A 419 -12.77 7.39 -22.10
C PHE A 419 -13.68 6.22 -21.72
N PHE A 420 -13.89 5.32 -22.67
CA PHE A 420 -14.52 4.04 -22.39
C PHE A 420 -13.51 3.00 -21.87
N TYR A 421 -14.01 1.85 -21.40
CA TYR A 421 -13.16 0.82 -20.80
C TYR A 421 -12.18 0.17 -21.79
N LYS A 422 -12.67 -0.26 -22.96
CA LYS A 422 -11.86 -0.82 -24.07
C LYS A 422 -12.52 -0.50 -25.40
N GLU A 423 -11.71 -0.42 -26.46
CA GLU A 423 -12.16 -0.11 -27.83
C GLU A 423 -13.13 -1.15 -28.40
N LEU A 424 -13.07 -2.39 -27.92
CA LEU A 424 -14.02 -3.44 -28.32
C LEU A 424 -15.48 -3.01 -28.06
N PRO A 425 -16.38 -3.05 -29.06
CA PRO A 425 -17.74 -2.54 -28.94
C PRO A 425 -18.53 -3.07 -27.73
N SER A 426 -18.35 -4.35 -27.37
CA SER A 426 -19.02 -4.98 -26.22
C SER A 426 -18.54 -4.47 -24.85
N LEU A 427 -17.49 -3.66 -24.82
CA LEU A 427 -16.83 -3.15 -23.63
C LEU A 427 -16.79 -1.61 -23.58
N GLN A 428 -17.41 -0.92 -24.54
CA GLN A 428 -17.47 0.55 -24.61
C GLN A 428 -18.44 1.15 -23.58
N ARG A 429 -18.22 0.86 -22.30
CA ARG A 429 -18.86 1.55 -21.18
C ARG A 429 -17.98 2.70 -20.71
N SER A 430 -18.58 3.81 -20.29
CA SER A 430 -17.87 4.92 -19.65
C SER A 430 -17.03 4.41 -18.49
N ALA A 431 -15.73 4.70 -18.52
CA ALA A 431 -14.78 4.21 -17.55
C ALA A 431 -13.70 5.26 -17.27
N PRO A 432 -14.05 6.35 -16.58
CA PRO A 432 -13.05 7.33 -16.21
C PRO A 432 -12.00 6.66 -15.32
N THR A 433 -10.73 6.84 -15.65
CA THR A 433 -9.61 6.20 -14.95
C THR A 433 -8.65 7.26 -14.43
N PRO A 434 -8.17 7.13 -13.17
CA PRO A 434 -7.20 8.07 -12.61
C PRO A 434 -5.94 8.16 -13.47
N HIS A 435 -5.47 7.05 -14.06
CA HIS A 435 -4.26 7.06 -14.86
C HIS A 435 -4.36 7.93 -16.11
N ALA A 436 -5.56 8.03 -16.71
CA ALA A 436 -5.80 8.92 -17.85
C ALA A 436 -5.74 10.39 -17.45
N LEU A 437 -6.16 10.74 -16.22
CA LEU A 437 -6.00 12.12 -15.72
C LEU A 437 -4.53 12.52 -15.70
N GLU A 438 -3.70 11.66 -15.13
CA GLU A 438 -2.26 11.89 -15.03
C GLU A 438 -1.62 11.94 -16.43
N ALA A 439 -1.97 11.02 -17.32
CA ALA A 439 -1.42 10.97 -18.68
C ALA A 439 -1.78 12.23 -19.50
N LEU A 440 -3.04 12.67 -19.44
CA LEU A 440 -3.49 13.94 -20.06
C LEU A 440 -2.76 15.14 -19.45
N THR A 441 -2.47 15.11 -18.16
CA THR A 441 -1.73 16.17 -17.47
C THR A 441 -0.28 16.25 -17.99
N TYR A 442 0.38 15.12 -18.24
CA TYR A 442 1.71 15.11 -18.84
C TYR A 442 1.70 15.58 -20.30
N ALA A 443 0.71 15.17 -21.11
CA ALA A 443 0.56 15.70 -22.48
C ALA A 443 0.36 17.23 -22.48
N TYR A 444 -0.40 17.76 -21.50
CA TYR A 444 -0.50 19.20 -21.28
C TYR A 444 0.84 19.84 -20.89
N ARG A 445 1.60 19.26 -19.97
CA ARG A 445 2.92 19.78 -19.56
C ARG A 445 3.90 19.89 -20.74
N ILE A 446 3.85 18.94 -21.67
CA ILE A 446 4.71 18.91 -22.87
C ILE A 446 4.27 19.98 -23.89
N THR A 447 2.96 20.12 -24.12
CA THR A 447 2.43 20.90 -25.26
C THR A 447 1.90 22.29 -24.91
N GLY A 448 1.53 22.52 -23.64
CA GLY A 448 0.74 23.67 -23.20
C GLY A 448 -0.73 23.65 -23.69
N ASN A 449 -1.20 22.58 -24.34
CA ASN A 449 -2.54 22.55 -24.92
C ASN A 449 -3.62 22.26 -23.87
N LEU A 450 -4.42 23.27 -23.54
CA LEU A 450 -5.51 23.17 -22.56
C LEU A 450 -6.62 22.16 -22.93
N ALA A 451 -6.68 21.65 -24.17
CA ALA A 451 -7.64 20.62 -24.55
C ALA A 451 -7.49 19.35 -23.69
N TYR A 452 -6.25 18.92 -23.40
CA TYR A 452 -5.99 17.76 -22.54
C TYR A 452 -6.57 17.96 -21.13
N MET A 453 -6.33 19.14 -20.53
CA MET A 453 -6.83 19.46 -19.20
C MET A 453 -8.36 19.53 -19.15
N ARG A 454 -9.02 19.99 -20.21
CA ARG A 454 -10.50 19.97 -20.29
C ARG A 454 -11.07 18.55 -20.26
N ILE A 455 -10.42 17.61 -20.95
CA ILE A 455 -10.80 16.19 -20.92
C ILE A 455 -10.52 15.60 -19.53
N ALA A 456 -9.38 15.94 -18.93
CA ALA A 456 -9.02 15.49 -17.59
C ALA A 456 -10.03 15.98 -16.54
N VAL A 457 -10.46 17.25 -16.57
CA VAL A 457 -11.47 17.77 -15.63
C VAL A 457 -12.78 16.98 -15.66
N ARG A 458 -13.22 16.51 -16.84
CA ARG A 458 -14.42 15.66 -16.96
C ARG A 458 -14.24 14.32 -16.26
N HIS A 459 -13.09 13.69 -16.47
CA HIS A 459 -12.73 12.44 -15.80
C HIS A 459 -12.65 12.62 -14.28
N PHE A 460 -12.09 13.73 -13.81
CA PHE A 460 -11.99 14.07 -12.39
C PHE A 460 -13.37 14.26 -11.78
N ALA A 461 -14.26 15.01 -12.46
CA ALA A 461 -15.64 15.19 -12.02
C ALA A 461 -16.38 13.84 -11.91
N ALA A 462 -16.24 12.97 -12.91
CA ALA A 462 -16.85 11.64 -12.87
C ALA A 462 -16.28 10.74 -11.75
N LEU A 463 -14.97 10.79 -11.51
CA LEU A 463 -14.30 10.01 -10.47
C LEU A 463 -14.64 10.45 -9.04
N THR A 464 -15.00 11.71 -8.87
CA THR A 464 -15.30 12.33 -7.56
C THR A 464 -16.80 12.50 -7.29
N ALA A 465 -17.65 12.23 -8.29
CA ALA A 465 -19.11 12.36 -8.16
C ALA A 465 -19.70 11.36 -7.15
N ASN A 466 -19.14 10.16 -7.05
CA ASN A 466 -19.59 9.12 -6.13
C ASN A 466 -18.51 8.85 -5.07
N PRO A 467 -18.70 9.26 -3.80
CA PRO A 467 -17.79 8.92 -2.73
C PRO A 467 -17.73 7.40 -2.53
N VAL A 468 -16.57 6.90 -2.08
CA VAL A 468 -16.32 5.45 -1.93
C VAL A 468 -17.04 4.92 -0.70
N ASP A 469 -18.09 4.13 -0.92
CA ASP A 469 -18.80 3.37 0.11
C ASP A 469 -18.08 2.03 0.38
N GLY A 470 -16.90 2.08 1.02
CA GLY A 470 -16.10 0.89 1.34
C GLY A 470 -16.01 0.55 2.84
N ALA A 471 -16.44 1.46 3.71
CA ALA A 471 -16.38 1.27 5.17
C ALA A 471 -17.62 0.55 5.75
N GLY A 472 -18.68 0.35 4.95
CA GLY A 472 -19.92 -0.28 5.39
C GLY A 472 -19.84 -1.81 5.39
N GLY A 473 -20.31 -2.46 6.46
CA GLY A 473 -20.44 -3.91 6.55
C GLY A 473 -20.22 -4.44 7.96
N VAL A 474 -20.79 -5.61 8.26
CA VAL A 474 -20.58 -6.30 9.55
C VAL A 474 -19.15 -6.87 9.62
N LYS A 475 -18.59 -6.88 10.83
CA LYS A 475 -17.36 -7.61 11.11
C LYS A 475 -17.65 -9.11 11.01
N ARG A 476 -16.77 -9.86 10.34
CA ARG A 476 -16.93 -11.31 10.10
C ARG A 476 -15.59 -12.02 10.20
N ILE A 477 -15.65 -13.32 10.49
CA ILE A 477 -14.51 -14.22 10.31
C ILE A 477 -14.56 -14.68 8.84
N ASP A 478 -13.53 -14.33 8.09
CA ASP A 478 -13.32 -14.79 6.72
C ASP A 478 -12.88 -16.27 6.74
N PRO A 479 -13.21 -17.09 5.72
CA PRO A 479 -12.74 -18.47 5.64
C PRO A 479 -11.22 -18.65 5.77
N SER A 480 -10.45 -17.60 5.46
CA SER A 480 -8.99 -17.60 5.68
C SER A 480 -8.53 -17.52 7.13
N GLY A 481 -9.44 -17.28 8.08
CA GLY A 481 -9.15 -17.05 9.49
C GLY A 481 -8.96 -15.57 9.85
N ALA A 482 -9.00 -14.67 8.87
CA ALA A 482 -8.96 -13.23 9.10
C ALA A 482 -10.26 -12.72 9.76
N VAL A 483 -10.15 -11.70 10.62
CA VAL A 483 -11.31 -10.91 11.04
C VAL A 483 -11.39 -9.66 10.16
N VAL A 484 -12.43 -9.58 9.33
CA VAL A 484 -12.62 -8.51 8.34
C VAL A 484 -13.83 -7.66 8.70
N ALA A 485 -13.64 -6.34 8.74
CA ALA A 485 -14.72 -5.36 8.87
C ALA A 485 -14.84 -4.51 7.59
N GLY A 486 -16.07 -4.38 7.10
CA GLY A 486 -16.39 -3.70 5.85
C GLY A 486 -16.39 -4.63 4.63
N ASN A 487 -17.02 -4.13 3.58
CA ASN A 487 -17.00 -4.69 2.23
C ASN A 487 -16.37 -3.62 1.35
N GLY A 488 -15.31 -3.91 0.59
CA GLY A 488 -14.65 -2.80 -0.08
C GLY A 488 -13.82 -3.12 -1.29
N GLY A 489 -13.17 -2.04 -1.75
CA GLY A 489 -12.13 -2.02 -2.76
C GLY A 489 -10.82 -1.53 -2.14
N ALA A 490 -10.03 -2.45 -1.59
CA ALA A 490 -8.84 -2.15 -0.80
C ALA A 490 -7.75 -1.37 -1.56
N ARG A 491 -7.72 -1.49 -2.90
CA ARG A 491 -6.76 -0.82 -3.78
C ARG A 491 -7.08 0.64 -4.11
N ILE A 492 -8.30 1.10 -3.86
CA ILE A 492 -8.84 2.35 -4.43
C ILE A 492 -8.01 3.59 -4.08
N PHE A 493 -7.47 3.68 -2.86
CA PHE A 493 -6.61 4.80 -2.49
C PHE A 493 -5.34 4.86 -3.33
N ALA A 494 -4.62 3.74 -3.42
CA ALA A 494 -3.36 3.63 -4.16
C ALA A 494 -3.56 3.79 -5.68
N ASP A 495 -4.65 3.23 -6.22
CA ASP A 495 -5.08 3.36 -7.62
C ASP A 495 -5.29 4.83 -8.04
N LYS A 496 -5.75 5.68 -7.12
CA LYS A 496 -6.21 7.05 -7.44
C LYS A 496 -5.30 8.18 -6.95
N TYR A 497 -4.69 8.05 -5.77
CA TYR A 497 -4.12 9.18 -5.04
C TYR A 497 -3.07 9.95 -5.85
N THR A 498 -2.05 9.26 -6.37
CA THR A 498 -0.92 9.90 -7.09
C THR A 498 -1.38 10.60 -8.35
N SER A 499 -2.20 9.93 -9.17
CA SER A 499 -2.72 10.50 -10.41
C SER A 499 -3.63 11.72 -10.17
N LEU A 500 -4.50 11.66 -9.16
CA LEU A 500 -5.38 12.79 -8.81
C LEU A 500 -4.57 13.97 -8.28
N LEU A 501 -3.52 13.72 -7.51
CA LEU A 501 -2.64 14.76 -6.99
C LEU A 501 -1.87 15.46 -8.12
N ILE A 502 -1.27 14.70 -9.04
CA ILE A 502 -0.55 15.25 -10.20
C ILE A 502 -1.48 16.10 -11.06
N PHE A 503 -2.67 15.59 -11.37
CA PHE A 503 -3.68 16.36 -12.10
C PHE A 503 -4.07 17.64 -11.34
N ALA A 504 -4.38 17.54 -10.05
CA ALA A 504 -4.82 18.68 -9.26
C ALA A 504 -3.74 19.76 -9.10
N ALA A 505 -2.46 19.36 -9.04
CA ALA A 505 -1.32 20.26 -8.99
C ALA A 505 -1.25 21.20 -10.21
N GLU A 506 -1.67 20.74 -11.39
CA GLU A 506 -1.76 21.56 -12.60
C GLU A 506 -3.13 22.24 -12.77
N ALA A 507 -4.21 21.53 -12.42
CA ALA A 507 -5.57 22.02 -12.65
C ALA A 507 -5.97 23.17 -11.70
N ALA A 508 -5.51 23.16 -10.45
CA ALA A 508 -5.87 24.18 -9.47
C ALA A 508 -5.34 25.58 -9.85
N PRO A 509 -4.06 25.78 -10.21
CA PRO A 509 -3.56 27.08 -10.69
C PRO A 509 -4.27 27.61 -11.94
N LEU A 510 -4.86 26.72 -12.75
CA LEU A 510 -5.62 27.08 -13.95
C LEU A 510 -7.10 27.45 -13.65
N GLY A 511 -7.53 27.45 -12.39
CA GLY A 511 -8.93 27.70 -12.00
C GLY A 511 -9.90 26.58 -12.39
N LEU A 512 -9.38 25.41 -12.81
CA LEU A 512 -10.21 24.30 -13.29
C LEU A 512 -10.88 23.50 -12.16
N LEU A 513 -10.51 23.79 -10.90
CA LEU A 513 -11.01 23.11 -9.70
C LEU A 513 -11.71 24.06 -8.71
N ASP A 514 -12.00 25.31 -9.10
CA ASP A 514 -12.65 26.29 -8.21
C ASP A 514 -14.02 25.80 -7.71
N TRP A 515 -14.74 25.06 -8.56
CA TRP A 515 -16.03 24.44 -8.23
C TRP A 515 -15.94 23.28 -7.22
N TYR A 516 -14.76 22.72 -7.01
CA TYR A 516 -14.54 21.58 -6.12
C TYR A 516 -14.19 22.00 -4.68
N GLY A 517 -14.00 23.30 -4.42
CA GLY A 517 -13.76 23.82 -3.08
C GLY A 517 -14.94 23.62 -2.11
N TYR A 518 -14.69 23.85 -0.82
CA TYR A 518 -15.79 24.14 0.10
C TYR A 518 -16.28 25.57 -0.16
N PRO A 519 -17.59 25.86 -0.01
CA PRO A 519 -18.09 27.24 -0.04
C PRO A 519 -17.31 28.11 0.95
N ASP A 520 -16.97 29.34 0.55
CA ASP A 520 -16.08 30.23 1.29
C ASP A 520 -16.41 30.30 2.80
N TYR A 521 -15.50 29.79 3.62
CA TYR A 521 -15.31 30.32 4.97
C TYR A 521 -14.35 31.49 4.80
N PRO A 522 -14.70 32.73 5.21
CA PRO A 522 -13.82 33.88 5.00
C PRO A 522 -12.47 33.62 5.67
N THR A 523 -11.44 33.39 4.86
CA THR A 523 -10.03 33.24 5.27
C THR A 523 -9.43 34.59 5.59
N SER A 524 -10.10 35.37 6.44
CA SER A 524 -9.46 36.46 7.19
C SER A 524 -8.90 35.85 8.48
N LYS A 525 -7.77 35.16 8.34
CA LYS A 525 -6.67 34.98 9.31
C LYS A 525 -5.85 33.78 8.87
N GLY A 526 -4.70 34.06 8.26
CA GLY A 526 -3.59 33.12 8.25
C GLY A 526 -3.25 32.70 9.67
N HIS A 527 -2.62 31.53 9.81
CA HIS A 527 -2.34 30.80 11.04
C HIS A 527 -3.44 29.84 11.49
N LEU A 528 -3.59 28.72 10.79
CA LEU A 528 -3.84 27.42 11.39
C LEU A 528 -3.04 26.42 10.55
N PHE A 529 -2.20 25.62 11.20
CA PHE A 529 -1.17 24.73 10.64
C PHE A 529 0.16 25.42 10.25
N GLN A 530 0.84 25.94 11.28
CA GLN A 530 2.31 25.81 11.39
C GLN A 530 2.60 24.60 12.26
#